data_AF-A0A1V0R5G0-F1
#
_entry.id   AF-A0A1V0R5G0-F1
#
_cell.length_a   1.000
_cell.length_b   1.000
_cell.length_c   1.000
_cell.angle_alpha   90.00
_cell.angle_beta   90.00
_cell.angle_gamma   90.00
#
_symmetry.space_group_name_H-M   'P 1'
#
loop_
_entity.id
_entity.type
_entity.pdbx_description
1 polymer ?
#
loop_
_entity_poly.entity_id
_entity_poly.type
_entity_poly.pdbx_seq_one_letter_code
_entity_poly.pdbx_strand_id
1 'polypeptide(L)'
;MTERPAQRVPNRQLAALIAEAGFSNAGLARRVDQLGLEHGLDLRYDKTSVTRWLRGQQPRGTTPALIAEVFTRRLGRRLSAQDLGLDACAPVYAGLEFAATPEEAVDIASGLWRKDSGSHAELRKIAFTPAGLVVPSRDWLIGRADERVGRGAEPSAARVPLQGRASVPRQRQIDRGPGQRVTGGDIAALRSVSELFRTLDQAYGGGHARQALVRYLEHEAEPMLRGTYGETTGRRLFSAAADLTRLAGWTSYDIAAHGLAQRYFVQALRLAQAAADRPYGSYVLVTMSRQAVYLGHGREAVQLARVAQQGVGSGPPPVVQALLHSAEARGHAVLGEVRASTASLVRAERALGAARPGDDVPHWARFYDEAQLADEFGHCHRDLQQYRASAQHAERSLQLRAPGYARSRLFCRVVLATARLGLGELDQACALGAEAAQQAMEMRSVRAVEYVRDFERRLEPYRDASAVRTYRDRVAALS
;
A
#
# COMPACT_ATOMS: atom_id res chain seq x y z
N MET A 1 45.53 -1.90 -14.11
CA MET A 1 44.88 -2.42 -15.33
C MET A 1 43.48 -1.83 -15.40
N THR A 2 43.26 -0.89 -16.30
CA THR A 2 41.93 -0.33 -16.58
C THR A 2 41.08 -1.40 -17.25
N GLU A 3 40.02 -1.85 -16.57
CA GLU A 3 39.03 -2.76 -17.16
C GLU A 3 38.47 -2.12 -18.45
N ARG A 4 38.64 -2.82 -19.58
CA ARG A 4 37.97 -2.43 -20.83
C ARG A 4 36.45 -2.56 -20.60
N PRO A 5 35.64 -1.53 -20.87
CA PRO A 5 34.20 -1.66 -20.74
C PRO A 5 33.69 -2.78 -21.67
N ALA A 6 32.87 -3.68 -21.11
CA ALA A 6 32.27 -4.78 -21.85
C ALA A 6 31.62 -4.28 -23.15
N GLN A 7 31.95 -4.95 -24.26
CA GLN A 7 31.49 -4.59 -25.59
C GLN A 7 29.96 -4.73 -25.66
N ARG A 8 29.24 -3.61 -25.74
CA ARG A 8 27.77 -3.60 -25.72
C ARG A 8 27.23 -4.19 -27.03
N VAL A 9 26.42 -5.25 -26.92
CA VAL A 9 25.79 -5.92 -28.06
C VAL A 9 24.65 -5.05 -28.59
N PRO A 10 24.58 -4.74 -29.90
CA PRO A 10 23.47 -3.99 -30.47
C PRO A 10 22.11 -4.69 -30.26
N ASN A 11 21.09 -3.93 -29.87
CA ASN A 11 19.75 -4.46 -29.63
C ASN A 11 18.99 -4.59 -30.96
N ARG A 12 19.11 -5.77 -31.59
CA ARG A 12 18.47 -6.09 -32.87
C ARG A 12 16.95 -6.26 -32.76
N GLN A 13 16.44 -6.67 -31.60
CA GLN A 13 15.00 -6.86 -31.36
C GLN A 13 14.26 -5.51 -31.35
N LEU A 14 14.79 -4.52 -30.62
CA LEU A 14 14.27 -3.15 -30.64
C LEU A 14 14.35 -2.53 -32.04
N ALA A 15 15.44 -2.77 -32.78
CA ALA A 15 15.58 -2.27 -34.15
C ALA A 15 14.50 -2.81 -35.10
N ALA A 16 14.22 -4.12 -35.01
CA ALA A 16 13.18 -4.76 -35.82
C ALA A 16 11.79 -4.20 -35.50
N LEU A 17 11.46 -4.03 -34.21
CA LEU A 17 10.17 -3.49 -33.79
C LEU A 17 10.00 -2.01 -34.16
N ILE A 18 11.06 -1.19 -34.10
CA ILE A 18 11.02 0.20 -34.58
C ILE A 18 10.64 0.24 -36.07
N ALA A 19 11.23 -0.63 -36.88
CA ALA A 19 10.93 -0.72 -38.31
C ALA A 19 9.49 -1.20 -38.56
N GLU A 20 9.05 -2.26 -37.87
CA GLU A 20 7.69 -2.80 -37.97
C GLU A 20 6.62 -1.76 -37.59
N ALA A 21 6.84 -1.02 -36.50
CA ALA A 21 5.91 -0.01 -36.00
C ALA A 21 5.90 1.29 -36.82
N GLY A 22 6.89 1.47 -37.71
CA GLY A 22 7.10 2.68 -38.49
C GLY A 22 7.51 3.89 -37.64
N PHE A 23 8.24 3.67 -36.55
CA PHE A 23 8.70 4.76 -35.70
C PHE A 23 10.03 5.35 -36.17
N SER A 24 10.16 6.67 -36.08
CA SER A 24 11.48 7.32 -36.05
C SER A 24 12.02 7.33 -34.61
N ASN A 25 13.34 7.39 -34.43
CA ASN A 25 13.93 7.45 -33.09
C ASN A 25 13.39 8.64 -32.26
N ALA A 26 13.20 9.82 -32.88
CA ALA A 26 12.58 10.96 -32.21
C ALA A 26 11.08 10.75 -31.96
N GLY A 27 10.39 10.02 -32.84
CA GLY A 27 8.98 9.68 -32.70
C GLY A 27 8.71 8.66 -31.59
N LEU A 28 9.61 7.70 -31.39
CA LEU A 28 9.56 6.76 -30.26
C LEU A 28 9.82 7.50 -28.94
N ALA A 29 10.89 8.30 -28.88
CA ALA A 29 11.24 9.07 -27.67
C ALA A 29 10.07 9.93 -27.17
N ARG A 30 9.45 10.71 -28.08
CA ARG A 30 8.28 11.54 -27.74
C ARG A 30 7.08 10.75 -27.22
N ARG A 31 6.83 9.56 -27.77
CA ARG A 31 5.73 8.69 -27.30
C ARG A 31 6.04 8.09 -25.93
N VAL A 32 7.29 7.74 -25.67
CA VAL A 32 7.73 7.26 -24.36
C VAL A 32 7.61 8.37 -23.32
N ASP A 33 7.98 9.61 -23.66
CA ASP A 33 7.82 10.76 -22.75
C ASP A 33 6.35 11.11 -22.53
N GLN A 34 5.54 11.11 -23.60
CA GLN A 34 4.09 11.33 -23.51
C GLN A 34 3.42 10.27 -22.63
N LEU A 35 3.78 9.01 -22.83
CA LEU A 35 3.29 7.90 -22.01
C LEU A 35 3.81 8.02 -20.57
N GLY A 36 5.06 8.46 -20.39
CA GLY A 36 5.62 8.82 -19.09
C GLY A 36 4.76 9.86 -18.37
N LEU A 37 4.37 10.92 -19.06
CA LEU A 37 3.49 11.97 -18.55
C LEU A 37 2.08 11.43 -18.21
N GLU A 38 1.48 10.58 -19.06
CA GLU A 38 0.23 9.85 -18.74
C GLU A 38 0.36 9.04 -17.44
N HIS A 39 1.58 8.63 -17.09
CA HIS A 39 1.92 7.86 -15.90
C HIS A 39 2.54 8.70 -14.77
N GLY A 40 2.52 10.03 -14.88
CA GLY A 40 3.03 10.96 -13.86
C GLY A 40 4.56 10.94 -13.69
N LEU A 41 5.30 10.51 -14.71
CA LEU A 41 6.76 10.51 -14.76
C LEU A 41 7.26 11.70 -15.60
N ASP A 42 8.16 12.51 -15.05
CA ASP A 42 8.89 13.55 -15.82
C ASP A 42 10.07 12.88 -16.53
N LEU A 43 9.82 12.36 -17.72
CA LEU A 43 10.82 11.76 -18.61
C LEU A 43 11.20 12.76 -19.70
N ARG A 44 12.49 12.77 -20.06
CA ARG A 44 13.03 13.66 -21.09
C ARG A 44 13.95 12.89 -22.02
N TYR A 45 13.38 11.93 -22.74
CA TYR A 45 14.11 11.15 -23.71
C TYR A 45 14.11 11.83 -25.08
N ASP A 46 15.20 11.63 -25.81
CA ASP A 46 15.41 12.19 -27.14
C ASP A 46 15.84 11.11 -28.13
N LYS A 47 16.05 11.50 -29.39
CA LYS A 47 16.56 10.57 -30.43
C LYS A 47 17.88 9.91 -30.02
N THR A 48 18.71 10.60 -29.23
CA THR A 48 20.02 10.13 -28.77
C THR A 48 19.85 9.00 -27.75
N SER A 49 18.86 9.10 -26.87
CA SER A 49 18.48 8.09 -25.90
C SER A 49 18.08 6.78 -26.59
N VAL A 50 17.22 6.86 -27.61
CA VAL A 50 16.83 5.70 -28.44
C VAL A 50 18.02 5.10 -29.19
N THR A 51 18.90 5.95 -29.71
CA THR A 51 20.13 5.50 -30.38
C THR A 51 21.06 4.75 -29.41
N ARG A 52 21.13 5.18 -28.15
CA ARG A 52 21.87 4.47 -27.10
C ARG A 52 21.23 3.11 -26.78
N TRP A 53 19.91 3.02 -26.72
CA TRP A 53 19.20 1.75 -26.51
C TRP A 53 19.47 0.76 -27.65
N LEU A 54 19.44 1.22 -28.90
CA LEU A 54 19.81 0.42 -30.07
C LEU A 54 21.26 -0.07 -30.04
N ARG A 55 22.17 0.68 -29.40
CA ARG A 55 23.57 0.28 -29.17
C ARG A 55 23.76 -0.60 -27.93
N GLY A 56 22.67 -1.11 -27.34
CA GLY A 56 22.71 -2.03 -26.21
C GLY A 56 22.78 -1.36 -24.83
N GLN A 57 22.55 -0.05 -24.72
CA GLN A 57 22.38 0.57 -23.41
C GLN A 57 20.99 0.27 -22.86
N GLN A 58 20.94 -0.35 -21.68
CA GLN A 58 19.66 -0.62 -21.02
C GLN A 58 19.06 0.68 -20.44
N PRO A 59 17.79 1.02 -20.78
CA PRO A 59 17.06 2.06 -20.09
C PRO A 59 16.85 1.65 -18.63
N ARG A 60 16.93 2.60 -17.71
CA ARG A 60 16.79 2.33 -16.27
C ARG A 60 15.35 2.50 -15.81
N GLY A 61 15.02 1.90 -14.68
CA GLY A 61 13.73 2.08 -14.02
C GLY A 61 12.58 1.50 -14.81
N THR A 62 11.49 2.26 -14.94
CA THR A 62 10.24 1.83 -15.59
C THR A 62 10.26 2.00 -17.11
N THR A 63 11.26 2.70 -17.65
CA THR A 63 11.37 3.02 -19.09
C THR A 63 11.29 1.80 -20.01
N PRO A 64 11.92 0.63 -19.72
CA PRO A 64 11.75 -0.56 -20.57
C PRO A 64 10.30 -1.00 -20.76
N ALA A 65 9.49 -0.92 -19.70
CA ALA A 65 8.06 -1.27 -19.75
C ALA A 65 7.24 -0.23 -20.54
N LEU A 66 7.58 1.06 -20.42
CA LEU A 66 6.94 2.12 -21.20
C LEU A 66 7.22 1.98 -22.69
N ILE A 67 8.46 1.66 -23.05
CA ILE A 67 8.82 1.39 -24.44
C ILE A 67 7.96 0.22 -24.96
N ALA A 68 7.88 -0.89 -24.22
CA ALA A 68 7.07 -2.05 -24.59
C ALA A 68 5.57 -1.72 -24.76
N GLU A 69 5.01 -0.89 -23.88
CA GLU A 69 3.63 -0.42 -23.96
C GLU A 69 3.38 0.46 -25.20
N VAL A 70 4.32 1.36 -25.56
CA VAL A 70 4.24 2.15 -26.79
C VAL A 70 4.15 1.26 -28.03
N PHE A 71 4.94 0.18 -28.09
CA PHE A 71 4.86 -0.79 -29.19
C PHE A 71 3.58 -1.63 -29.14
N THR A 72 3.13 -2.05 -27.96
CA THR A 72 1.88 -2.79 -27.76
C THR A 72 0.69 -2.01 -28.32
N ARG A 73 0.57 -0.73 -27.96
CA ARG A 73 -0.50 0.16 -28.47
C ARG A 73 -0.42 0.35 -29.98
N ARG A 74 0.79 0.40 -30.55
CA ARG A 74 0.99 0.65 -31.98
C ARG A 74 0.74 -0.56 -32.86
N LEU A 75 1.16 -1.75 -32.40
CA LEU A 75 1.13 -2.99 -33.19
C LEU A 75 -0.10 -3.86 -32.87
N GLY A 76 -0.89 -3.51 -31.85
CA GLY A 76 -2.12 -4.23 -31.51
C GLY A 76 -1.90 -5.63 -30.93
N ARG A 77 -0.66 -5.96 -30.53
CA ARG A 77 -0.29 -7.22 -29.87
C ARG A 77 0.52 -6.93 -28.62
N ARG A 78 0.33 -7.75 -27.57
CA ARG A 78 1.03 -7.59 -26.29
C ARG A 78 2.51 -7.85 -26.46
N LEU A 79 3.35 -6.87 -26.11
CA LEU A 79 4.80 -6.95 -26.10
C LEU A 79 5.33 -6.59 -24.71
N SER A 80 6.32 -7.33 -24.24
CA SER A 80 7.04 -7.13 -23.00
C SER A 80 8.41 -6.49 -23.25
N ALA A 81 9.05 -5.93 -22.22
CA ALA A 81 10.41 -5.39 -22.35
C ALA A 81 11.41 -6.44 -22.88
N GLN A 82 11.21 -7.72 -22.56
CA GLN A 82 12.05 -8.83 -23.04
C GLN A 82 11.89 -9.06 -24.54
N ASP A 83 10.68 -8.90 -25.08
CA ASP A 83 10.43 -9.01 -26.53
C ASP A 83 11.17 -7.92 -27.32
N LEU A 84 11.50 -6.81 -26.65
CA LEU A 84 12.28 -5.70 -27.18
C LEU A 84 13.79 -5.83 -26.91
N GLY A 85 14.25 -6.91 -26.27
CA GLY A 85 15.66 -7.07 -25.87
C GLY A 85 16.09 -6.13 -24.75
N LEU A 86 15.14 -5.65 -23.95
CA LEU A 86 15.38 -4.76 -22.82
C LEU A 86 15.22 -5.52 -21.50
N ASP A 87 15.96 -5.08 -20.48
CA ASP A 87 15.88 -5.66 -19.15
C ASP A 87 14.46 -5.48 -18.59
N ALA A 88 13.88 -6.58 -18.12
CA ALA A 88 12.52 -6.60 -17.62
C ALA A 88 12.44 -5.94 -16.23
N CYS A 89 11.91 -4.72 -16.17
CA CYS A 89 11.14 -4.31 -15.00
C CYS A 89 9.70 -4.86 -15.16
N ALA A 90 9.07 -5.29 -14.08
CA ALA A 90 7.66 -5.68 -14.14
C ALA A 90 6.84 -4.54 -14.76
N PRO A 91 5.86 -4.81 -15.65
CA PRO A 91 5.07 -3.76 -16.26
C PRO A 91 4.51 -2.81 -15.20
N VAL A 92 4.56 -1.50 -15.44
CA VAL A 92 4.10 -0.46 -14.50
C VAL A 92 2.69 -0.76 -13.97
N TYR A 93 1.87 -1.47 -14.76
CA TYR A 93 0.50 -1.86 -14.44
C TYR A 93 0.26 -3.32 -14.08
N ALA A 94 1.23 -4.23 -14.23
CA ALA A 94 1.01 -5.63 -13.88
C ALA A 94 0.72 -5.74 -12.37
N GLY A 95 -0.45 -6.29 -12.00
CA GLY A 95 -0.94 -6.33 -10.62
C GLY A 95 -1.69 -5.07 -10.16
N LEU A 96 -1.84 -4.07 -11.03
CA LEU A 96 -2.77 -2.95 -10.85
C LEU A 96 -4.08 -3.16 -11.63
N GLU A 97 -4.22 -4.30 -12.33
CA GLU A 97 -5.48 -4.68 -12.94
C GLU A 97 -6.56 -4.89 -11.87
N PHE A 98 -7.74 -4.33 -12.12
CA PHE A 98 -8.93 -4.55 -11.30
C PHE A 98 -9.76 -5.64 -11.97
N ALA A 99 -9.67 -6.86 -11.47
CA ALA A 99 -10.24 -8.04 -12.12
C ALA A 99 -11.75 -7.92 -12.40
N ALA A 100 -12.23 -8.48 -13.50
CA ALA A 100 -13.66 -8.51 -13.81
C ALA A 100 -14.40 -9.55 -12.94
N THR A 101 -13.75 -10.66 -12.61
CA THR A 101 -14.37 -11.79 -11.88
C THR A 101 -13.63 -12.13 -10.58
N PRO A 102 -14.30 -12.80 -9.60
CA PRO A 102 -13.64 -13.31 -8.41
C PRO A 102 -12.52 -14.32 -8.73
N GLU A 103 -12.72 -15.17 -9.74
CA GLU A 103 -11.73 -16.13 -10.24
C GLU A 103 -10.44 -15.43 -10.65
N GLU A 104 -10.56 -14.42 -11.51
CA GLU A 104 -9.44 -13.63 -12.00
C GLU A 104 -8.78 -12.84 -10.86
N ALA A 105 -9.56 -12.33 -9.91
CA ALA A 105 -9.03 -11.65 -8.73
C ALA A 105 -8.14 -12.59 -7.89
N VAL A 106 -8.55 -13.85 -7.70
CA VAL A 106 -7.73 -14.86 -7.03
C VAL A 106 -6.47 -15.16 -7.85
N ASP A 107 -6.56 -15.31 -9.17
CA ASP A 107 -5.40 -15.59 -10.01
C ASP A 107 -4.35 -14.47 -9.98
N ILE A 108 -4.79 -13.21 -10.05
CA ILE A 108 -3.89 -12.05 -9.98
C ILE A 108 -3.29 -11.92 -8.59
N ALA A 109 -4.10 -12.00 -7.52
CA ALA A 109 -3.62 -11.87 -6.15
C ALA A 109 -2.63 -12.99 -5.79
N SER A 110 -2.96 -14.25 -6.10
CA SER A 110 -2.06 -15.38 -5.89
C SER A 110 -0.79 -15.28 -6.72
N GLY A 111 -0.89 -14.80 -7.97
CA GLY A 111 0.27 -14.51 -8.81
C GLY A 111 1.19 -13.46 -8.19
N LEU A 112 0.63 -12.43 -7.53
CA LEU A 112 1.39 -11.43 -6.80
C LEU A 112 2.08 -12.02 -5.56
N TRP A 113 1.37 -12.85 -4.78
CA TRP A 113 1.91 -13.49 -3.57
C TRP A 113 3.10 -14.40 -3.89
N ARG A 114 2.97 -15.28 -4.89
CA ARG A 114 4.07 -16.17 -5.33
C ARG A 114 5.30 -15.39 -5.81
N LYS A 115 5.08 -14.30 -6.56
CA LYS A 115 6.20 -13.50 -7.06
C LYS A 115 6.94 -12.79 -5.91
N ASP A 116 6.24 -12.39 -4.86
CA ASP A 116 6.82 -11.67 -3.70
C ASP A 116 7.37 -12.61 -2.61
N SER A 117 6.87 -13.84 -2.49
CA SER A 117 7.40 -14.85 -1.57
C SER A 117 8.76 -15.40 -2.00
N GLY A 118 9.03 -15.40 -3.32
CA GLY A 118 10.32 -15.76 -3.91
C GLY A 118 11.42 -14.71 -3.71
N SER A 119 12.63 -14.98 -4.23
CA SER A 119 13.80 -14.10 -4.12
C SER A 119 13.76 -12.84 -5.01
N HIS A 120 12.58 -12.38 -5.45
CA HIS A 120 12.46 -11.32 -6.44
C HIS A 120 12.53 -9.91 -5.83
N ALA A 121 13.75 -9.45 -5.54
CA ALA A 121 14.03 -8.07 -5.16
C ALA A 121 13.45 -7.03 -6.16
N GLU A 122 13.26 -7.43 -7.42
CA GLU A 122 12.76 -6.55 -8.48
C GLU A 122 11.33 -6.02 -8.24
N LEU A 123 10.43 -6.77 -7.58
CA LEU A 123 9.10 -6.25 -7.28
C LEU A 123 9.13 -5.06 -6.32
N ARG A 124 10.11 -5.05 -5.40
CA ARG A 124 10.29 -3.96 -4.44
C ARG A 124 10.82 -2.69 -5.08
N LYS A 125 11.43 -2.81 -6.27
CA LYS A 125 11.92 -1.69 -7.08
C LYS A 125 10.86 -1.08 -7.99
N ILE A 126 9.66 -1.67 -8.04
CA ILE A 126 8.58 -1.13 -8.86
C ILE A 126 8.17 0.23 -8.29
N ALA A 127 8.17 1.24 -9.17
CA ALA A 127 7.76 2.59 -8.83
C ALA A 127 6.25 2.66 -8.53
N PHE A 128 5.89 3.56 -7.62
CA PHE A 128 4.50 3.96 -7.42
C PHE A 128 4.01 4.80 -8.60
N THR A 129 2.73 4.70 -8.94
CA THR A 129 2.13 5.47 -10.04
C THR A 129 0.80 6.07 -9.61
N PRO A 130 0.67 7.41 -9.45
CA PRO A 130 -0.57 8.06 -9.04
C PRO A 130 -1.77 7.69 -9.94
N ALA A 131 -1.56 7.66 -11.26
CA ALA A 131 -2.57 7.27 -12.23
C ALA A 131 -3.10 5.83 -12.02
N GLY A 132 -2.28 4.94 -11.44
CA GLY A 132 -2.66 3.57 -11.12
C GLY A 132 -3.72 3.43 -10.02
N LEU A 133 -4.10 4.54 -9.35
CA LEU A 133 -5.15 4.56 -8.33
C LEU A 133 -6.54 4.88 -8.91
N VAL A 134 -6.59 5.51 -10.09
CA VAL A 134 -7.84 6.08 -10.65
C VAL A 134 -8.81 4.98 -11.07
N VAL A 135 -8.36 4.04 -11.91
CA VAL A 135 -9.22 2.98 -12.45
C VAL A 135 -9.74 2.05 -11.34
N PRO A 136 -8.91 1.50 -10.45
CA PRO A 136 -9.40 0.62 -9.38
C PRO A 136 -10.39 1.29 -8.43
N SER A 137 -10.14 2.55 -8.04
CA SER A 137 -11.04 3.27 -7.12
C SER A 137 -12.39 3.60 -7.76
N ARG A 138 -12.38 4.01 -9.03
CA ARG A 138 -13.61 4.23 -9.81
C ARG A 138 -14.39 2.93 -9.97
N ASP A 139 -13.73 1.88 -10.44
CA ASP A 139 -14.37 0.60 -10.77
C ASP A 139 -14.96 -0.05 -9.53
N TRP A 140 -14.30 0.06 -8.37
CA TRP A 140 -14.86 -0.37 -7.10
C TRP A 140 -16.08 0.46 -6.67
N LEU A 141 -16.05 1.79 -6.85
CA LEU A 141 -17.14 2.67 -6.44
C LEU A 141 -18.43 2.35 -7.19
N ILE A 142 -18.34 2.29 -8.53
CA ILE A 142 -19.47 2.06 -9.43
C ILE A 142 -19.81 0.57 -9.59
N GLY A 143 -18.84 -0.31 -9.33
CA GLY A 143 -18.98 -1.75 -9.48
C GLY A 143 -19.89 -2.35 -8.42
N ARG A 144 -20.77 -3.26 -8.82
CA ARG A 144 -21.62 -4.00 -7.89
C ARG A 144 -20.80 -5.11 -7.22
N ALA A 145 -21.27 -5.57 -6.06
CA ALA A 145 -20.75 -6.80 -5.49
C ALA A 145 -20.95 -7.94 -6.50
N ASP A 146 -19.96 -8.83 -6.61
CA ASP A 146 -20.08 -10.01 -7.45
C ASP A 146 -21.33 -10.81 -7.05
N GLU A 147 -22.06 -11.39 -8.01
CA GLU A 147 -23.31 -12.10 -7.72
C GLU A 147 -23.08 -13.38 -6.90
N ARG A 148 -21.97 -14.08 -7.17
CA ARG A 148 -21.61 -15.33 -6.52
C ARG A 148 -20.10 -15.44 -6.36
N VAL A 149 -19.68 -15.95 -5.20
CA VAL A 149 -18.28 -16.34 -4.96
C VAL A 149 -18.15 -17.80 -4.52
N GLY A 150 -19.24 -18.47 -4.12
CA GLY A 150 -19.21 -19.86 -3.68
C GLY A 150 -18.74 -20.83 -4.78
N ARG A 151 -17.80 -21.71 -4.44
CA ARG A 151 -17.19 -22.72 -5.32
C ARG A 151 -17.54 -24.16 -4.92
N GLY A 152 -17.97 -24.97 -5.89
CA GLY A 152 -18.19 -26.42 -5.71
C GLY A 152 -19.39 -26.82 -4.84
N ALA A 153 -20.23 -25.86 -4.44
CA ALA A 153 -21.52 -26.14 -3.82
C ALA A 153 -22.62 -26.17 -4.90
N GLU A 154 -23.02 -27.36 -5.35
CA GLU A 154 -24.35 -27.51 -5.94
C GLU A 154 -25.40 -27.14 -4.88
N PRO A 155 -26.53 -26.53 -5.27
CA PRO A 155 -27.66 -26.35 -4.36
C PRO A 155 -28.03 -27.74 -3.84
N SER A 156 -28.15 -27.87 -2.51
CA SER A 156 -28.49 -29.11 -1.83
C SER A 156 -29.84 -29.64 -2.33
N ALA A 157 -29.84 -30.41 -3.42
CA ALA A 157 -30.93 -31.30 -3.74
C ALA A 157 -31.08 -32.24 -2.53
N ALA A 158 -32.29 -32.29 -1.98
CA ALA A 158 -32.65 -33.08 -0.81
C ALA A 158 -32.02 -34.48 -0.91
N ARG A 159 -31.02 -34.75 -0.06
CA ARG A 159 -30.43 -36.09 0.01
C ARG A 159 -31.45 -37.02 0.63
N VAL A 160 -32.02 -37.89 -0.20
CA VAL A 160 -32.70 -39.11 0.24
C VAL A 160 -31.73 -39.92 1.10
N PRO A 161 -32.10 -40.42 2.30
CA PRO A 161 -31.18 -41.17 3.14
C PRO A 161 -30.90 -42.53 2.50
N LEU A 162 -29.69 -42.73 1.97
CA LEU A 162 -29.19 -44.06 1.65
C LEU A 162 -28.57 -44.67 2.92
N GLN A 163 -29.23 -45.71 3.43
CA GLN A 163 -28.77 -46.49 4.57
C GLN A 163 -27.41 -47.17 4.30
N GLY A 164 -26.51 -47.04 5.27
CA GLY A 164 -25.59 -48.11 5.67
C GLY A 164 -24.39 -48.39 4.77
N ARG A 165 -23.32 -47.61 4.92
CA ARG A 165 -21.94 -48.14 4.87
C ARG A 165 -21.10 -47.47 5.96
N ALA A 166 -20.50 -48.29 6.82
CA ALA A 166 -19.57 -47.85 7.85
C ALA A 166 -18.37 -47.16 7.18
N SER A 167 -18.23 -45.85 7.42
CA SER A 167 -17.09 -45.08 6.93
C SER A 167 -15.88 -45.34 7.83
N VAL A 168 -14.83 -45.94 7.25
CA VAL A 168 -13.50 -45.98 7.87
C VAL A 168 -13.07 -44.55 8.20
N PRO A 169 -12.51 -44.24 9.38
CA PRO A 169 -12.04 -42.90 9.70
C PRO A 169 -10.90 -42.56 8.74
N ARG A 170 -11.14 -41.67 7.76
CA ARG A 170 -10.05 -41.13 6.94
C ARG A 170 -9.10 -40.42 7.89
N GLN A 171 -7.84 -40.86 7.93
CA GLN A 171 -6.75 -40.11 8.56
C GLN A 171 -6.83 -38.66 8.07
N ARG A 172 -6.96 -37.74 9.03
CA ARG A 172 -7.04 -36.30 8.76
C ARG A 172 -5.69 -35.90 8.17
N GLN A 173 -5.62 -35.75 6.85
CA GLN A 173 -4.45 -35.19 6.18
C GLN A 173 -4.17 -33.83 6.83
N ILE A 174 -3.01 -33.69 7.44
CA ILE A 174 -2.62 -32.50 8.21
C ILE A 174 -2.37 -31.33 7.25
N ASP A 175 -1.87 -31.63 6.04
CA ASP A 175 -1.63 -30.66 4.98
C ASP A 175 -2.86 -30.47 4.07
N ARG A 176 -3.12 -29.21 3.68
CA ARG A 176 -4.21 -28.88 2.76
C ARG A 176 -3.82 -29.13 1.31
N GLY A 177 -4.52 -30.08 0.67
CA GLY A 177 -4.47 -30.27 -0.78
C GLY A 177 -5.50 -29.39 -1.54
N PRO A 178 -5.34 -29.25 -2.87
CA PRO A 178 -6.31 -28.57 -3.72
C PRO A 178 -7.73 -29.15 -3.59
N GLY A 179 -8.76 -28.29 -3.61
CA GLY A 179 -10.17 -28.72 -3.61
C GLY A 179 -10.76 -29.10 -2.25
N GLN A 180 -10.01 -28.98 -1.15
CA GLN A 180 -10.53 -29.22 0.19
C GLN A 180 -11.64 -28.23 0.59
N ARG A 181 -12.57 -28.70 1.44
CA ARG A 181 -13.69 -27.90 1.94
C ARG A 181 -13.22 -26.89 2.99
N VAL A 182 -13.56 -25.62 2.79
CA VAL A 182 -13.26 -24.55 3.74
C VAL A 182 -14.31 -24.50 4.84
N THR A 183 -13.85 -24.39 6.09
CA THR A 183 -14.66 -24.36 7.30
C THR A 183 -14.62 -22.98 7.98
N GLY A 184 -15.55 -22.75 8.92
CA GLY A 184 -15.51 -21.55 9.75
C GLY A 184 -14.26 -21.45 10.63
N GLY A 185 -13.68 -22.58 11.05
CA GLY A 185 -12.44 -22.61 11.84
C GLY A 185 -11.24 -22.11 11.04
N ASP A 186 -11.20 -22.40 9.75
CA ASP A 186 -10.13 -21.96 8.84
C ASP A 186 -10.11 -20.44 8.73
N ILE A 187 -11.29 -19.84 8.53
CA ILE A 187 -11.46 -18.40 8.45
C ILE A 187 -11.13 -17.74 9.80
N ALA A 188 -11.48 -18.38 10.91
CA ALA A 188 -11.09 -17.90 12.23
C ALA A 188 -9.56 -17.90 12.40
N ALA A 189 -8.86 -18.94 11.92
CA ALA A 189 -7.40 -18.99 11.93
C ALA A 189 -6.77 -17.86 11.09
N LEU A 190 -7.26 -17.61 9.86
CA LEU A 190 -6.79 -16.50 9.03
C LEU A 190 -6.91 -15.14 9.77
N ARG A 191 -8.03 -14.92 10.48
CA ARG A 191 -8.27 -13.70 11.26
C ARG A 191 -7.32 -13.58 12.46
N SER A 192 -7.10 -14.65 13.20
CA SER A 192 -6.15 -14.67 14.32
C SER A 192 -4.71 -14.38 13.86
N VAL A 193 -4.30 -14.96 12.73
CA VAL A 193 -2.99 -14.69 12.13
C VAL A 193 -2.87 -13.25 11.64
N SER A 194 -3.95 -12.68 11.09
CA SER A 194 -3.99 -11.26 10.72
C SER A 194 -3.72 -10.36 11.93
N GLU A 195 -4.31 -10.67 13.09
CA GLU A 195 -4.12 -9.90 14.32
C GLU A 195 -2.71 -10.05 14.90
N LEU A 196 -2.15 -11.26 14.84
CA LEU A 196 -0.75 -11.51 15.21
C LEU A 196 0.20 -10.63 14.39
N PHE A 197 0.08 -10.66 13.06
CA PHE A 197 0.94 -9.86 12.20
C PHE A 197 0.75 -8.36 12.38
N ARG A 198 -0.49 -7.90 12.66
CA ARG A 198 -0.78 -6.50 12.97
C ARG A 198 -0.12 -6.06 14.27
N THR A 199 -0.14 -6.90 15.31
CA THR A 199 0.53 -6.63 16.59
C THR A 199 2.04 -6.49 16.41
N LEU A 200 2.67 -7.43 15.67
CA LEU A 200 4.09 -7.38 15.37
C LEU A 200 4.47 -6.14 14.56
N ASP A 201 3.65 -5.78 13.57
CA ASP A 201 3.85 -4.59 12.72
C ASP A 201 3.79 -3.28 13.53
N GLN A 202 2.88 -3.16 14.51
CA GLN A 202 2.79 -1.97 15.36
C GLN A 202 3.98 -1.81 16.32
N ALA A 203 4.48 -2.93 16.86
CA ALA A 203 5.56 -2.95 17.82
C ALA A 203 6.96 -2.83 17.17
N TYR A 204 7.20 -3.52 16.05
CA TYR A 204 8.55 -3.72 15.50
C TYR A 204 8.71 -3.22 14.06
N GLY A 205 7.66 -2.67 13.46
CA GLY A 205 7.66 -2.21 12.08
C GLY A 205 7.34 -3.32 11.06
N GLY A 206 6.94 -2.89 9.87
CA GLY A 206 6.39 -3.77 8.85
C GLY A 206 7.41 -4.70 8.21
N GLY A 207 8.70 -4.40 8.29
CA GLY A 207 9.76 -5.27 7.76
C GLY A 207 9.99 -6.54 8.59
N HIS A 208 9.53 -6.60 9.85
CA HIS A 208 9.85 -7.71 10.74
C HIS A 208 9.19 -9.03 10.31
N ALA A 209 7.88 -9.02 10.05
CA ALA A 209 7.10 -10.23 9.81
C ALA A 209 6.53 -10.35 8.38
N ARG A 210 6.88 -9.42 7.48
CA ARG A 210 6.32 -9.35 6.12
C ARG A 210 6.50 -10.62 5.31
N GLN A 211 7.70 -11.20 5.30
CA GLN A 211 7.96 -12.41 4.49
C GLN A 211 7.12 -13.60 4.96
N ALA A 212 6.95 -13.76 6.28
CA ALA A 212 6.09 -14.78 6.85
C ALA A 212 4.61 -14.55 6.48
N LEU A 213 4.14 -13.29 6.51
CA LEU A 213 2.80 -12.93 6.07
C LEU A 213 2.53 -13.28 4.60
N VAL A 214 3.45 -12.95 3.69
CA VAL A 214 3.29 -13.24 2.26
C VAL A 214 3.34 -14.75 2.00
N ARG A 215 4.21 -15.49 2.69
CA ARG A 215 4.22 -16.96 2.62
C ARG A 215 2.93 -17.58 3.14
N TYR A 216 2.35 -17.03 4.21
CA TYR A 216 1.06 -17.48 4.72
C TYR A 216 -0.08 -17.23 3.73
N LEU A 217 -0.09 -16.08 3.06
CA LEU A 217 -1.03 -15.81 1.96
C LEU A 217 -0.91 -16.84 0.83
N GLU A 218 0.32 -17.15 0.41
CA GLU A 218 0.59 -18.15 -0.65
C GLU A 218 0.23 -19.58 -0.24
N HIS A 219 0.61 -20.02 0.96
CA HIS A 219 0.52 -21.43 1.34
C HIS A 219 -0.79 -21.79 2.06
N GLU A 220 -1.49 -20.81 2.65
CA GLU A 220 -2.74 -21.06 3.38
C GLU A 220 -3.94 -20.39 2.69
N ALA A 221 -3.86 -19.09 2.42
CA ALA A 221 -5.02 -18.36 1.89
C ALA A 221 -5.34 -18.74 0.43
N GLU A 222 -4.34 -18.88 -0.45
CA GLU A 222 -4.56 -19.29 -1.84
C GLU A 222 -5.23 -20.68 -1.95
N PRO A 223 -4.73 -21.74 -1.31
CA PRO A 223 -5.39 -23.05 -1.37
C PRO A 223 -6.83 -23.01 -0.86
N MET A 224 -7.12 -22.20 0.16
CA MET A 224 -8.50 -22.01 0.65
C MET A 224 -9.38 -21.31 -0.39
N LEU A 225 -8.89 -20.24 -1.04
CA LEU A 225 -9.62 -19.52 -2.09
C LEU A 225 -9.90 -20.41 -3.32
N ARG A 226 -9.01 -21.37 -3.60
CA ARG A 226 -9.19 -22.39 -4.65
C ARG A 226 -9.92 -23.66 -4.17
N GLY A 227 -10.34 -23.71 -2.90
CA GLY A 227 -11.07 -24.82 -2.30
C GLY A 227 -12.56 -24.85 -2.64
N THR A 228 -13.32 -25.64 -1.86
CA THR A 228 -14.78 -25.73 -1.97
C THR A 228 -15.48 -25.07 -0.79
N TYR A 229 -16.48 -24.22 -1.07
CA TYR A 229 -17.22 -23.47 -0.07
C TYR A 229 -18.54 -22.93 -0.62
N GLY A 230 -19.55 -22.84 0.25
CA GLY A 230 -20.81 -22.16 -0.05
C GLY A 230 -20.66 -20.63 -0.03
N GLU A 231 -21.71 -19.94 -0.45
CA GLU A 231 -21.70 -18.49 -0.65
C GLU A 231 -21.33 -17.70 0.62
N THR A 232 -22.00 -17.96 1.75
CA THR A 232 -21.72 -17.28 3.03
C THR A 232 -20.28 -17.49 3.51
N THR A 233 -19.76 -18.71 3.37
CA THR A 233 -18.37 -19.03 3.72
C THR A 233 -17.40 -18.33 2.77
N GLY A 234 -17.71 -18.31 1.47
CA GLY A 234 -16.92 -17.62 0.46
C GLY A 234 -16.76 -16.13 0.76
N ARG A 235 -17.85 -15.40 1.02
CA ARG A 235 -17.78 -13.96 1.37
C ARG A 235 -16.88 -13.70 2.59
N ARG A 236 -17.01 -14.53 3.63
CA ARG A 236 -16.18 -14.43 4.84
C ARG A 236 -14.70 -14.75 4.57
N LEU A 237 -14.43 -15.70 3.68
CA LEU A 237 -13.07 -16.06 3.24
C LEU A 237 -12.45 -14.92 2.43
N PHE A 238 -13.16 -14.36 1.45
CA PHE A 238 -12.69 -13.23 0.66
C PHE A 238 -12.42 -11.99 1.53
N SER A 239 -13.26 -11.72 2.53
CA SER A 239 -13.03 -10.63 3.50
C SER A 239 -11.75 -10.85 4.33
N ALA A 240 -11.51 -12.09 4.81
CA ALA A 240 -10.28 -12.43 5.53
C ALA A 240 -9.02 -12.34 4.63
N ALA A 241 -9.12 -12.81 3.38
CA ALA A 241 -8.05 -12.70 2.41
C ALA A 241 -7.75 -11.24 2.03
N ALA A 242 -8.78 -10.40 1.89
CA ALA A 242 -8.62 -8.97 1.69
C ALA A 242 -7.85 -8.31 2.85
N ASP A 243 -8.13 -8.70 4.10
CA ASP A 243 -7.43 -8.14 5.26
C ASP A 243 -5.94 -8.49 5.30
N LEU A 244 -5.60 -9.76 5.09
CA LEU A 244 -4.20 -10.20 4.99
C LEU A 244 -3.49 -9.55 3.79
N THR A 245 -4.15 -9.44 2.64
CA THR A 245 -3.59 -8.83 1.43
C THR A 245 -3.31 -7.34 1.64
N ARG A 246 -4.24 -6.61 2.27
CA ARG A 246 -4.03 -5.21 2.64
C ARG A 246 -2.91 -5.07 3.67
N LEU A 247 -2.79 -5.99 4.63
CA LEU A 247 -1.69 -6.00 5.59
C LEU A 247 -0.33 -6.24 4.92
N ALA A 248 -0.26 -7.09 3.90
CA ALA A 248 0.93 -7.27 3.07
C ALA A 248 1.28 -5.98 2.30
N GLY A 249 0.26 -5.25 1.83
CA GLY A 249 0.43 -3.90 1.28
C GLY A 249 0.96 -2.90 2.30
N TRP A 250 0.41 -2.89 3.52
CA TRP A 250 0.82 -1.98 4.59
C TRP A 250 2.28 -2.21 5.03
N THR A 251 2.66 -3.46 5.22
CA THR A 251 4.04 -3.82 5.55
C THR A 251 5.01 -3.51 4.41
N SER A 252 4.59 -3.66 3.15
CA SER A 252 5.36 -3.23 1.97
C SER A 252 5.51 -1.70 1.91
N TYR A 253 4.46 -0.97 2.25
CA TYR A 253 4.48 0.49 2.38
C TYR A 253 5.47 0.92 3.47
N ASP A 254 5.53 0.20 4.59
CA ASP A 254 6.41 0.53 5.71
C ASP A 254 7.91 0.35 5.40
N ILE A 255 8.24 -0.55 4.48
CA ILE A 255 9.60 -0.72 3.97
C ILE A 255 9.87 0.09 2.68
N ALA A 256 9.03 1.08 2.39
CA ALA A 256 9.12 1.95 1.20
C ALA A 256 9.05 1.24 -0.17
N ALA A 257 8.54 0.00 -0.22
CA ALA A 257 8.25 -0.70 -1.47
C ALA A 257 6.90 -0.22 -2.05
N HIS A 258 6.81 1.07 -2.40
CA HIS A 258 5.54 1.75 -2.65
C HIS A 258 4.76 1.21 -3.86
N GLY A 259 5.41 0.90 -4.98
CA GLY A 259 4.72 0.32 -6.14
C GLY A 259 4.20 -1.09 -5.88
N LEU A 260 4.87 -1.85 -5.02
CA LEU A 260 4.40 -3.17 -4.57
C LEU A 260 3.22 -3.03 -3.60
N ALA A 261 3.31 -2.12 -2.63
CA ALA A 261 2.22 -1.81 -1.72
C ALA A 261 0.95 -1.40 -2.47
N GLN A 262 1.09 -0.57 -3.51
CA GLN A 262 -0.02 -0.15 -4.36
C GLN A 262 -0.76 -1.33 -4.98
N ARG A 263 -0.04 -2.32 -5.52
CA ARG A 263 -0.62 -3.54 -6.10
C ARG A 263 -1.37 -4.35 -5.06
N TYR A 264 -0.77 -4.54 -3.89
CA TYR A 264 -1.44 -5.22 -2.78
C TYR A 264 -2.74 -4.52 -2.38
N PHE A 265 -2.76 -3.19 -2.32
CA PHE A 265 -3.99 -2.47 -2.00
C PHE A 265 -5.06 -2.60 -3.09
N VAL A 266 -4.68 -2.56 -4.38
CA VAL A 266 -5.61 -2.78 -5.49
C VAL A 266 -6.22 -4.20 -5.41
N GLN A 267 -5.39 -5.22 -5.17
CA GLN A 267 -5.89 -6.59 -5.04
C GLN A 267 -6.75 -6.77 -3.79
N ALA A 268 -6.40 -6.16 -2.66
CA ALA A 268 -7.23 -6.18 -1.46
C ALA A 268 -8.59 -5.51 -1.69
N LEU A 269 -8.64 -4.39 -2.44
CA LEU A 269 -9.87 -3.70 -2.79
C LEU A 269 -10.79 -4.60 -3.63
N ARG A 270 -10.23 -5.32 -4.61
CA ARG A 270 -10.99 -6.24 -5.45
C ARG A 270 -11.51 -7.45 -4.68
N LEU A 271 -10.69 -8.01 -3.77
CA LEU A 271 -11.11 -9.10 -2.87
C LEU A 271 -12.22 -8.64 -1.90
N ALA A 272 -12.16 -7.40 -1.41
CA ALA A 272 -13.23 -6.82 -0.58
C ALA A 272 -14.54 -6.66 -1.38
N GLN A 273 -14.48 -6.31 -2.67
CA GLN A 273 -15.66 -6.31 -3.54
C GLN A 273 -16.24 -7.71 -3.74
N ALA A 274 -15.39 -8.72 -3.95
CA ALA A 274 -15.82 -10.12 -3.99
C ALA A 274 -16.44 -10.57 -2.65
N ALA A 275 -15.98 -10.03 -1.52
CA ALA A 275 -16.60 -10.27 -0.23
C ALA A 275 -17.94 -9.54 -0.01
N ALA A 276 -18.36 -8.66 -0.93
CA ALA A 276 -19.45 -7.70 -0.74
C ALA A 276 -19.25 -6.80 0.50
N ASP A 277 -17.99 -6.56 0.90
CA ASP A 277 -17.62 -5.85 2.12
C ASP A 277 -17.24 -4.39 1.79
N ARG A 278 -18.26 -3.58 1.51
CA ARG A 278 -18.11 -2.16 1.18
C ARG A 278 -17.42 -1.35 2.30
N PRO A 279 -17.75 -1.54 3.60
CA PRO A 279 -17.02 -0.88 4.67
C PRO A 279 -15.52 -1.20 4.66
N TYR A 280 -15.14 -2.48 4.50
CA TYR A 280 -13.72 -2.84 4.40
C TYR A 280 -13.04 -2.26 3.15
N GLY A 281 -13.72 -2.24 2.01
CA GLY A 281 -13.20 -1.60 0.79
C GLY A 281 -12.91 -0.11 0.98
N SER A 282 -13.76 0.61 1.73
CA SER A 282 -13.49 2.01 2.09
C SER A 282 -12.23 2.18 2.94
N TYR A 283 -11.96 1.22 3.83
CA TYR A 283 -10.74 1.20 4.62
C TYR A 283 -9.50 0.96 3.76
N VAL A 284 -9.58 0.07 2.76
CA VAL A 284 -8.49 -0.11 1.79
C VAL A 284 -8.20 1.21 1.05
N LEU A 285 -9.22 1.94 0.62
CA LEU A 285 -9.05 3.25 -0.02
C LEU A 285 -8.43 4.30 0.93
N VAL A 286 -8.78 4.29 2.22
CA VAL A 286 -8.12 5.13 3.23
C VAL A 286 -6.63 4.77 3.35
N THR A 287 -6.26 3.49 3.29
CA THR A 287 -4.85 3.09 3.30
C THR A 287 -4.09 3.55 2.05
N MET A 288 -4.73 3.52 0.88
CA MET A 288 -4.19 4.09 -0.36
C MET A 288 -4.04 5.61 -0.26
N SER A 289 -5.02 6.30 0.32
CA SER A 289 -4.97 7.75 0.58
C SER A 289 -3.80 8.11 1.49
N ARG A 290 -3.57 7.36 2.57
CA ARG A 290 -2.40 7.54 3.46
C ARG A 290 -1.06 7.32 2.74
N GLN A 291 -0.97 6.35 1.84
CA GLN A 291 0.22 6.17 1.02
C GLN A 291 0.45 7.38 0.09
N ALA A 292 -0.61 7.88 -0.55
CA ALA A 292 -0.54 9.04 -1.43
C ALA A 292 -0.12 10.32 -0.67
N VAL A 293 -0.66 10.56 0.53
CA VAL A 293 -0.25 11.65 1.44
C VAL A 293 1.24 11.60 1.72
N TYR A 294 1.77 10.43 2.11
CA TYR A 294 3.19 10.25 2.44
C TYR A 294 4.11 10.53 1.24
N LEU A 295 3.64 10.25 0.02
CA LEU A 295 4.38 10.51 -1.21
C LEU A 295 4.15 11.91 -1.79
N GLY A 296 3.38 12.77 -1.13
CA GLY A 296 3.10 14.14 -1.59
C GLY A 296 1.99 14.25 -2.65
N HIS A 297 1.28 13.16 -2.95
CA HIS A 297 0.19 13.11 -3.92
C HIS A 297 -1.15 13.49 -3.28
N GLY A 298 -1.25 14.76 -2.84
CA GLY A 298 -2.39 15.25 -2.07
C GLY A 298 -3.73 15.21 -2.83
N ARG A 299 -3.74 15.48 -4.14
CA ARG A 299 -4.97 15.45 -4.95
C ARG A 299 -5.56 14.04 -5.02
N GLU A 300 -4.71 13.06 -5.29
CA GLU A 300 -5.08 11.64 -5.32
C GLU A 300 -5.53 11.16 -3.94
N ALA A 301 -4.87 11.61 -2.87
CA ALA A 301 -5.28 11.30 -1.50
C ALA A 301 -6.69 11.79 -1.16
N VAL A 302 -7.03 13.04 -1.54
CA VAL A 302 -8.37 13.61 -1.37
C VAL A 302 -9.39 12.83 -2.20
N GLN A 303 -9.07 12.51 -3.46
CA GLN A 303 -9.96 11.73 -4.32
C GLN A 303 -10.26 10.36 -3.72
N LEU A 304 -9.24 9.62 -3.28
CA LEU A 304 -9.40 8.31 -2.64
C LEU A 304 -10.24 8.39 -1.37
N ALA A 305 -10.02 9.41 -0.52
CA ALA A 305 -10.81 9.61 0.70
C ALA A 305 -12.28 9.92 0.39
N ARG A 306 -12.57 10.68 -0.67
CA ARG A 306 -13.95 10.97 -1.11
C ARG A 306 -14.64 9.75 -1.70
N VAL A 307 -13.92 8.96 -2.52
CA VAL A 307 -14.42 7.68 -3.02
C VAL A 307 -14.74 6.74 -1.86
N ALA A 308 -13.88 6.69 -0.84
CA ALA A 308 -14.12 5.89 0.36
C ALA A 308 -15.39 6.35 1.10
N GLN A 309 -15.59 7.65 1.29
CA GLN A 309 -16.79 8.22 1.90
C GLN A 309 -18.07 7.90 1.12
N GLN A 310 -18.01 7.96 -0.21
CA GLN A 310 -19.17 7.64 -1.06
C GLN A 310 -19.46 6.13 -1.09
N GLY A 311 -18.42 5.30 -1.05
CA GLY A 311 -18.54 3.85 -1.24
C GLY A 311 -18.68 3.03 0.03
N VAL A 312 -18.50 3.60 1.23
CA VAL A 312 -18.58 2.88 2.51
C VAL A 312 -19.95 2.24 2.78
N GLY A 313 -21.01 2.76 2.15
CA GLY A 313 -22.38 2.29 2.32
C GLY A 313 -23.21 3.18 3.25
N SER A 314 -24.42 2.74 3.57
CA SER A 314 -25.37 3.51 4.38
C SER A 314 -25.08 3.34 5.87
N GLY A 315 -24.95 4.46 6.59
CA GLY A 315 -24.82 4.48 8.05
C GLY A 315 -23.56 3.82 8.62
N PRO A 316 -22.35 4.15 8.14
CA PRO A 316 -21.12 3.65 8.78
C PRO A 316 -21.05 4.09 10.25
N PRO A 317 -20.49 3.27 11.15
CA PRO A 317 -20.29 3.65 12.55
C PRO A 317 -19.56 4.99 12.68
N PRO A 318 -19.83 5.81 13.72
CA PRO A 318 -19.23 7.14 13.84
C PRO A 318 -17.69 7.14 13.81
N VAL A 319 -17.06 6.11 14.39
CA VAL A 319 -15.59 5.89 14.33
C VAL A 319 -15.09 5.75 12.88
N VAL A 320 -15.84 5.03 12.03
CA VAL A 320 -15.49 4.88 10.61
C VAL A 320 -15.65 6.20 9.86
N GLN A 321 -16.70 6.97 10.16
CA GLN A 321 -16.88 8.31 9.59
C GLN A 321 -15.72 9.24 9.96
N ALA A 322 -15.29 9.21 11.23
CA ALA A 322 -14.16 10.00 11.70
C ALA A 322 -12.86 9.67 10.95
N LEU A 323 -12.55 8.37 10.82
CA LEU A 323 -11.41 7.89 10.04
C LEU A 323 -11.42 8.40 8.59
N LEU A 324 -12.58 8.33 7.92
CA LEU A 324 -12.75 8.76 6.53
C LEU A 324 -12.54 10.28 6.37
N HIS A 325 -13.09 11.08 7.28
CA HIS A 325 -12.92 12.53 7.26
C HIS A 325 -11.49 12.97 7.57
N SER A 326 -10.79 12.28 8.48
CA SER A 326 -9.37 12.56 8.73
C SER A 326 -8.50 12.22 7.53
N ALA A 327 -8.81 11.15 6.78
CA ALA A 327 -8.08 10.83 5.55
C ALA A 327 -8.20 11.96 4.50
N GLU A 328 -9.39 12.56 4.36
CA GLU A 328 -9.60 13.72 3.49
C GLU A 328 -8.84 14.96 4.01
N ALA A 329 -8.87 15.21 5.32
CA ALA A 329 -8.15 16.32 5.95
C ALA A 329 -6.63 16.28 5.70
N ARG A 330 -6.03 15.08 5.78
CA ARG A 330 -4.60 14.84 5.50
C ARG A 330 -4.23 15.15 4.06
N GLY A 331 -5.09 14.78 3.10
CA GLY A 331 -4.91 15.12 1.69
C GLY A 331 -4.90 16.64 1.47
N HIS A 332 -5.87 17.35 2.05
CA HIS A 332 -5.93 18.82 1.98
C HIS A 332 -4.74 19.50 2.68
N ALA A 333 -4.26 18.96 3.80
CA ALA A 333 -3.14 19.52 4.54
C ALA A 333 -1.84 19.51 3.71
N VAL A 334 -1.54 18.41 3.03
CA VAL A 334 -0.36 18.31 2.13
C VAL A 334 -0.47 19.26 0.93
N LEU A 335 -1.68 19.62 0.50
CA LEU A 335 -1.90 20.63 -0.55
C LEU A 335 -1.80 22.08 -0.05
N GLY A 336 -1.65 22.31 1.26
CA GLY A 336 -1.68 23.65 1.86
C GLY A 336 -3.09 24.25 1.96
N GLU A 337 -4.14 23.45 1.77
CA GLU A 337 -5.53 23.91 1.72
C GLU A 337 -6.13 24.03 3.13
N VAL A 338 -5.72 25.07 3.86
CA VAL A 338 -6.06 25.29 5.27
C VAL A 338 -7.57 25.12 5.54
N ARG A 339 -8.43 25.84 4.80
CA ARG A 339 -9.88 25.83 5.04
C ARG A 339 -10.50 24.44 4.85
N ALA A 340 -10.12 23.73 3.79
CA ALA A 340 -10.66 22.41 3.47
C ALA A 340 -10.17 21.34 4.45
N SER A 341 -8.90 21.44 4.87
CA SER A 341 -8.32 20.57 5.90
C SER A 341 -9.04 20.77 7.24
N THR A 342 -9.16 22.01 7.72
CA THR A 342 -9.87 22.33 8.97
C THR A 342 -11.34 21.87 8.94
N ALA A 343 -12.06 22.12 7.85
CA ALA A 343 -13.45 21.67 7.73
C ALA A 343 -13.58 20.13 7.82
N SER A 344 -12.62 19.39 7.26
CA SER A 344 -12.59 17.93 7.32
C SER A 344 -12.19 17.42 8.70
N LEU A 345 -11.27 18.09 9.39
CA LEU A 345 -10.91 17.78 10.79
C LEU A 345 -12.09 17.99 11.75
N VAL A 346 -12.85 19.09 11.61
CA VAL A 346 -14.05 19.33 12.41
C VAL A 346 -15.11 18.24 12.20
N ARG A 347 -15.30 17.79 10.95
CA ARG A 347 -16.19 16.65 10.66
C ARG A 347 -15.69 15.36 11.32
N ALA A 348 -14.39 15.11 11.30
CA ALA A 348 -13.79 13.94 11.92
C ALA A 348 -13.98 13.94 13.45
N GLU A 349 -13.68 15.05 14.10
CA GLU A 349 -13.85 15.24 15.55
C GLU A 349 -15.31 15.08 15.97
N ARG A 350 -16.24 15.72 15.24
CA ARG A 350 -17.68 15.59 15.50
C ARG A 350 -18.16 14.16 15.37
N ALA A 351 -17.71 13.44 14.34
CA ALA A 351 -18.07 12.05 14.14
C ALA A 351 -17.53 11.16 15.27
N LEU A 352 -16.28 11.35 15.70
CA LEU A 352 -15.73 10.58 16.81
C LEU A 352 -16.45 10.89 18.13
N GLY A 353 -16.78 12.16 18.38
CA GLY A 353 -17.54 12.58 19.56
C GLY A 353 -18.98 12.03 19.62
N ALA A 354 -19.51 11.52 18.50
CA ALA A 354 -20.80 10.85 18.44
C ALA A 354 -20.72 9.34 18.72
N ALA A 355 -19.51 8.76 18.78
CA ALA A 355 -19.32 7.34 19.08
C ALA A 355 -19.69 7.02 20.54
N ARG A 356 -20.31 5.87 20.78
CA ARG A 356 -20.75 5.44 22.10
C ARG A 356 -20.10 4.12 22.52
N PRO A 357 -19.87 3.91 23.83
CA PRO A 357 -19.51 2.59 24.34
C PRO A 357 -20.56 1.55 23.93
N GLY A 358 -20.12 0.46 23.33
CA GLY A 358 -21.00 -0.62 22.86
C GLY A 358 -21.44 -0.53 21.40
N ASP A 359 -21.06 0.52 20.67
CA ASP A 359 -21.24 0.57 19.21
C ASP A 359 -20.55 -0.64 18.55
N ASP A 360 -21.19 -1.23 17.52
CA ASP A 360 -20.58 -2.31 16.74
C ASP A 360 -19.50 -1.75 15.81
N VAL A 361 -18.29 -1.65 16.35
CA VAL A 361 -17.12 -1.14 15.62
C VAL A 361 -16.39 -2.31 14.93
N PRO A 362 -16.26 -2.29 13.59
CA PRO A 362 -15.50 -3.27 12.84
C PRO A 362 -14.08 -3.41 13.38
N HIS A 363 -13.54 -4.63 13.41
CA HIS A 363 -12.23 -4.90 14.05
C HIS A 363 -11.11 -4.02 13.52
N TRP A 364 -11.12 -3.74 12.21
CA TRP A 364 -10.13 -2.90 11.54
C TRP A 364 -10.27 -1.40 11.86
N ALA A 365 -11.38 -0.94 12.42
CA ALA A 365 -11.60 0.46 12.80
C ALA A 365 -11.29 0.74 14.28
N ARG A 366 -11.13 -0.31 15.11
CA ARG A 366 -10.96 -0.18 16.57
C ARG A 366 -9.70 0.56 17.01
N PHE A 367 -8.69 0.65 16.15
CA PHE A 367 -7.48 1.44 16.42
C PHE A 367 -7.73 2.95 16.38
N TYR A 368 -8.87 3.37 15.81
CA TYR A 368 -9.18 4.77 15.60
C TYR A 368 -9.94 5.34 16.80
N ASP A 369 -9.18 5.92 17.72
CA ASP A 369 -9.63 6.51 18.97
C ASP A 369 -9.21 8.00 19.08
N GLU A 370 -9.38 8.60 20.26
CA GLU A 370 -8.96 9.99 20.51
C GLU A 370 -7.44 10.18 20.27
N ALA A 371 -6.62 9.18 20.63
CA ALA A 371 -5.18 9.25 20.40
C ALA A 371 -4.87 9.30 18.89
N GLN A 372 -5.57 8.48 18.10
CA GLN A 372 -5.44 8.49 16.65
C GLN A 372 -6.00 9.76 16.00
N LEU A 373 -7.09 10.31 16.48
CA LEU A 373 -7.60 11.59 16.00
C LEU A 373 -6.60 12.72 16.27
N ALA A 374 -6.07 12.81 17.50
CA ALA A 374 -5.06 13.80 17.86
C ALA A 374 -3.79 13.68 16.99
N ASP A 375 -3.37 12.45 16.69
CA ASP A 375 -2.25 12.20 15.76
C ASP A 375 -2.51 12.74 14.35
N GLU A 376 -3.72 12.54 13.81
CA GLU A 376 -4.10 13.07 12.49
C GLU A 376 -4.16 14.61 12.48
N PHE A 377 -4.66 15.24 13.55
CA PHE A 377 -4.62 16.70 13.74
C PHE A 377 -3.18 17.21 13.78
N GLY A 378 -2.31 16.59 14.59
CA GLY A 378 -0.91 16.94 14.72
C GLY A 378 -0.19 16.95 13.38
N HIS A 379 -0.40 15.91 12.57
CA HIS A 379 0.11 15.83 11.20
C HIS A 379 -0.45 16.91 10.28
N CYS A 380 -1.78 17.13 10.26
CA CYS A 380 -2.38 18.18 9.42
C CYS A 380 -1.79 19.56 9.74
N HIS A 381 -1.74 19.91 11.03
CA HIS A 381 -1.21 21.20 11.47
C HIS A 381 0.29 21.34 11.18
N ARG A 382 1.08 20.26 11.27
CA ARG A 382 2.50 20.29 10.87
C ARG A 382 2.64 20.62 9.38
N ASP A 383 1.88 19.93 8.53
CA ASP A 383 1.96 20.09 7.08
C ASP A 383 1.49 21.50 6.64
N LEU A 384 0.53 22.07 7.38
CA LEU A 384 0.06 23.46 7.25
C LEU A 384 0.94 24.49 7.97
N GLN A 385 2.06 24.09 8.58
CA GLN A 385 2.98 24.95 9.35
C GLN A 385 2.34 25.69 10.53
N GLN A 386 1.26 25.14 11.09
CA GLN A 386 0.57 25.63 12.27
C GLN A 386 1.17 24.98 13.53
N TYR A 387 2.44 25.30 13.81
CA TYR A 387 3.27 24.54 14.74
C TYR A 387 2.74 24.49 16.18
N ARG A 388 2.14 25.57 16.68
CA ARG A 388 1.55 25.59 18.03
C ARG A 388 0.44 24.54 18.19
N ALA A 389 -0.50 24.49 17.24
CA ALA A 389 -1.58 23.49 17.25
C ALA A 389 -1.01 22.08 17.02
N SER A 390 -0.04 21.95 16.13
CA SER A 390 0.64 20.67 15.87
C SER A 390 1.26 20.08 17.14
N ALA A 391 1.99 20.89 17.92
CA ALA A 391 2.61 20.47 19.16
C ALA A 391 1.58 19.98 20.19
N GLN A 392 0.50 20.76 20.40
CA GLN A 392 -0.56 20.41 21.35
C GLN A 392 -1.20 19.05 21.02
N HIS A 393 -1.55 18.83 19.75
CA HIS A 393 -2.17 17.58 19.33
C HIS A 393 -1.19 16.40 19.33
N ALA A 394 0.07 16.61 18.97
CA ALA A 394 1.09 15.56 19.02
C ALA A 394 1.39 15.13 20.47
N GLU A 395 1.43 16.07 21.42
CA GLU A 395 1.55 15.76 22.85
C GLU A 395 0.36 14.97 23.37
N ARG A 396 -0.86 15.40 23.04
CA ARG A 396 -2.09 14.69 23.42
C ARG A 396 -2.09 13.25 22.91
N SER A 397 -1.72 13.03 21.64
CA SER A 397 -1.58 11.70 21.06
C SER A 397 -0.55 10.85 21.81
N LEU A 398 0.64 11.39 22.10
CA LEU A 398 1.68 10.67 22.84
C LEU A 398 1.29 10.33 24.28
N GLN A 399 0.46 11.16 24.93
CA GLN A 399 -0.06 10.89 26.27
C GLN A 399 -1.07 9.76 26.28
N LEU A 400 -1.98 9.73 25.29
CA LEU A 400 -3.07 8.75 25.24
C LEU A 400 -2.65 7.41 24.65
N ARG A 401 -1.71 7.40 23.70
CA ARG A 401 -1.40 6.20 22.91
C ARG A 401 -0.58 5.19 23.70
N ALA A 402 -1.08 3.95 23.80
CA ALA A 402 -0.41 2.87 24.51
C ALA A 402 1.01 2.55 23.96
N PRO A 403 1.96 2.10 24.81
CA PRO A 403 3.34 1.79 24.40
C PRO A 403 3.47 0.76 23.26
N GLY A 404 2.52 -0.18 23.14
CA GLY A 404 2.51 -1.19 22.09
C GLY A 404 2.40 -0.65 20.66
N TYR A 405 1.96 0.60 20.49
CA TYR A 405 1.95 1.32 19.21
C TYR A 405 3.27 2.05 18.94
N ALA A 406 4.40 1.37 19.16
CA ALA A 406 5.73 1.96 19.17
C ALA A 406 6.03 2.76 17.88
N ARG A 407 5.72 2.21 16.71
CA ARG A 407 5.95 2.91 15.43
C ARG A 407 5.11 4.18 15.28
N SER A 408 3.82 4.13 15.62
CA SER A 408 2.94 5.31 15.53
C SER A 408 3.33 6.38 16.56
N ARG A 409 3.83 5.98 17.74
CA ARG A 409 4.39 6.90 18.74
C ARG A 409 5.66 7.57 18.23
N LEU A 410 6.53 6.84 17.52
CA LEU A 410 7.71 7.43 16.88
C LEU A 410 7.31 8.50 15.85
N PHE A 411 6.39 8.21 14.95
CA PHE A 411 5.92 9.20 13.96
C PHE A 411 5.38 10.46 14.65
N CYS A 412 4.56 10.30 15.68
CA CYS A 412 4.00 11.40 16.45
C CYS A 412 5.09 12.21 17.18
N ARG A 413 6.15 11.56 17.69
CA ARG A 413 7.29 12.25 18.31
C ARG A 413 8.07 13.09 17.30
N VAL A 414 8.28 12.59 16.08
CA VAL A 414 8.92 13.38 15.02
C VAL A 414 8.06 14.57 14.60
N VAL A 415 6.73 14.41 14.57
CA VAL A 415 5.79 15.52 14.35
C VAL A 415 5.95 16.58 15.46
N LEU A 416 5.99 16.16 16.72
CA LEU A 416 6.22 17.07 17.85
C LEU A 416 7.59 17.76 17.75
N ALA A 417 8.67 17.02 17.46
CA ALA A 417 10.00 17.59 17.28
C ALA A 417 10.02 18.65 16.16
N THR A 418 9.35 18.37 15.04
CA THR A 418 9.20 19.31 13.92
C THR A 418 8.40 20.56 14.33
N ALA A 419 7.35 20.40 15.13
CA ALA A 419 6.56 21.52 15.64
C ALA A 419 7.37 22.39 16.62
N ARG A 420 8.11 21.77 17.55
CA ARG A 420 9.03 22.47 18.47
C ARG A 420 10.11 23.24 17.72
N LEU A 421 10.68 22.66 16.67
CA LEU A 421 11.63 23.35 15.79
C LEU A 421 10.99 24.57 15.12
N GLY A 422 9.78 24.44 14.58
CA GLY A 422 9.04 25.54 13.95
C GLY A 422 8.64 26.66 14.92
N LEU A 423 8.61 26.39 16.22
CA LEU A 423 8.41 27.38 17.29
C LEU A 423 9.73 28.03 17.77
N GLY A 424 10.88 27.60 17.24
CA GLY A 424 12.20 28.07 17.66
C GLY A 424 12.75 27.37 18.92
N GLU A 425 12.09 26.32 19.41
CA GLU A 425 12.45 25.58 20.63
C GLU A 425 13.46 24.47 20.29
N LEU A 426 14.66 24.89 19.86
CA LEU A 426 15.65 24.01 19.23
C LEU A 426 16.16 22.89 20.14
N ASP A 427 16.39 23.14 21.43
CA ASP A 427 16.83 22.11 22.38
C ASP A 427 15.80 21.00 22.55
N GLN A 428 14.52 21.37 22.70
CA GLN A 428 13.43 20.39 22.81
C GLN A 428 13.25 19.60 21.52
N ALA A 429 13.33 20.28 20.37
CA ALA A 429 13.27 19.62 19.08
C ALA A 429 14.38 18.57 18.93
N CYS A 430 15.63 18.91 19.26
CA CYS A 430 16.78 18.01 19.21
C CYS A 430 16.63 16.83 20.19
N ALA A 431 16.15 17.06 21.41
CA ALA A 431 15.93 15.99 22.39
C ALA A 431 14.90 14.96 21.89
N LEU A 432 13.74 15.43 21.42
CA LEU A 432 12.68 14.58 20.86
C LEU A 432 13.14 13.85 19.58
N GLY A 433 13.90 14.54 18.72
CA GLY A 433 14.50 13.95 17.54
C GLY A 433 15.44 12.80 17.89
N ALA A 434 16.30 12.97 18.89
CA ALA A 434 17.25 11.94 19.32
C ALA A 434 16.55 10.70 19.87
N GLU A 435 15.50 10.89 20.69
CA GLU A 435 14.65 9.78 21.14
C GLU A 435 14.00 9.03 19.97
N ALA A 436 13.49 9.76 18.96
CA ALA A 436 12.90 9.15 17.79
C ALA A 436 13.95 8.38 16.95
N ALA A 437 15.16 8.91 16.81
CA ALA A 437 16.28 8.26 16.12
C ALA A 437 16.67 6.94 16.82
N GLN A 438 16.79 6.94 18.14
CA GLN A 438 17.03 5.72 18.93
C GLN A 438 15.96 4.65 18.66
N GLN A 439 14.69 5.04 18.75
CA GLN A 439 13.60 4.10 18.51
C GLN A 439 13.55 3.59 17.07
N ALA A 440 13.92 4.43 16.09
CA ALA A 440 13.96 4.04 14.68
C ALA A 440 14.97 2.90 14.43
N MET A 441 16.11 2.90 15.14
CA MET A 441 17.15 1.87 15.01
C MET A 441 16.71 0.50 15.53
N GLU A 442 15.80 0.47 16.50
CA GLU A 442 15.28 -0.76 17.09
C GLU A 442 14.15 -1.40 16.26
N MET A 443 13.68 -0.74 15.18
CA MET A 443 12.58 -1.21 14.35
C MET A 443 12.96 -1.48 12.90
N ARG A 444 12.26 -2.43 12.27
CA ARG A 444 12.40 -2.72 10.84
C ARG A 444 11.36 -1.92 10.05
N SER A 445 11.51 -0.59 10.05
CA SER A 445 10.66 0.35 9.31
C SER A 445 11.50 1.38 8.56
N VAL A 446 11.42 1.38 7.23
CA VAL A 446 12.10 2.40 6.41
C VAL A 446 11.41 3.75 6.59
N ARG A 447 10.08 3.77 6.74
CA ARG A 447 9.34 5.00 6.99
C ARG A 447 9.76 5.68 8.29
N ALA A 448 10.02 4.94 9.36
CA ALA A 448 10.50 5.51 10.62
C ALA A 448 11.83 6.23 10.44
N VAL A 449 12.78 5.59 9.75
CA VAL A 449 14.07 6.19 9.40
C VAL A 449 13.88 7.43 8.53
N GLU A 450 13.00 7.39 7.52
CA GLU A 450 12.75 8.55 6.65
C GLU A 450 12.08 9.73 7.39
N TYR A 451 11.22 9.47 8.38
CA TYR A 451 10.69 10.52 9.25
C TYR A 451 11.81 11.23 10.03
N VAL A 452 12.74 10.46 10.61
CA VAL A 452 13.92 11.03 11.32
C VAL A 452 14.80 11.80 10.34
N ARG A 453 15.10 11.25 9.17
CA ARG A 453 15.89 11.94 8.14
C ARG A 453 15.25 13.24 7.64
N ASP A 454 13.92 13.28 7.53
CA ASP A 454 13.22 14.53 7.19
C ASP A 454 13.42 15.60 8.25
N PHE A 455 13.33 15.21 9.51
CA PHE A 455 13.63 16.10 10.63
C PHE A 455 15.09 16.59 10.61
N GLU A 456 16.05 15.70 10.33
CA GLU A 456 17.47 16.07 10.21
C GLU A 456 17.73 17.09 9.11
N ARG A 457 17.08 16.93 7.95
CA ARG A 457 17.16 17.92 6.86
C ARG A 457 16.67 19.30 7.31
N ARG A 458 15.65 19.36 8.18
CA ARG A 458 15.12 20.62 8.73
C ARG A 458 16.05 21.27 9.76
N LEU A 459 16.98 20.51 10.35
CA LEU A 459 18.00 21.04 11.26
C LEU A 459 19.20 21.66 10.53
N GLU A 460 19.34 21.46 9.21
CA GLU A 460 20.50 21.94 8.46
C GLU A 460 20.73 23.46 8.56
N PRO A 461 19.70 24.33 8.54
CA PRO A 461 19.87 25.77 8.80
C PRO A 461 20.46 26.10 10.19
N TYR A 462 20.39 25.16 11.13
CA TYR A 462 20.84 25.31 12.53
C TYR A 462 22.07 24.46 12.85
N ARG A 463 22.80 23.97 11.85
CA ARG A 463 23.92 23.03 12.02
C ARG A 463 25.00 23.45 13.02
N ASP A 464 25.19 24.76 13.20
CA ASP A 464 26.20 25.35 14.07
C ASP A 464 25.68 25.63 15.49
N ALA A 465 24.40 25.34 15.78
CA ALA A 465 23.85 25.43 17.12
C ALA A 465 24.33 24.26 17.99
N SER A 466 24.59 24.53 19.28
CA SER A 466 25.07 23.50 20.21
C SER A 466 24.12 22.31 20.32
N ALA A 467 22.81 22.57 20.39
CA ALA A 467 21.78 21.54 20.45
C ALA A 467 21.84 20.57 19.25
N VAL A 468 22.09 21.09 18.04
CA VAL A 468 22.15 20.29 16.81
C VAL A 468 23.44 19.47 16.74
N ARG A 469 24.58 20.03 17.20
CA ARG A 469 25.81 19.25 17.35
C ARG A 469 25.62 18.08 18.33
N THR A 470 25.06 18.33 19.51
CA THR A 470 24.77 17.29 20.49
C THR A 470 23.80 16.24 19.94
N TYR A 471 22.77 16.64 19.20
CA TYR A 471 21.89 15.71 18.49
C TYR A 471 22.69 14.82 17.52
N ARG A 472 23.52 15.42 16.66
CA ARG A 472 24.33 14.69 15.66
C ARG A 472 25.31 13.73 16.33
N ASP A 473 25.97 14.14 17.41
CA ASP A 473 26.87 13.29 18.18
C ASP A 473 26.13 12.08 18.76
N ARG A 474 24.93 12.30 19.32
CA ARG A 474 24.07 11.23 19.85
C ARG A 474 23.65 10.26 18.76
N VAL A 475 23.16 10.75 17.62
CA VAL A 475 22.70 9.88 16.51
C VAL A 475 23.87 9.14 15.86
N ALA A 476 25.04 9.78 15.73
CA ALA A 476 26.25 9.14 15.23
C ALA A 476 26.70 7.99 16.14
N ALA A 477 26.53 8.11 17.46
CA ALA A 477 26.83 7.04 18.40
C ALA A 477 25.87 5.83 18.33
N LEU A 478 24.77 5.92 17.56
CA LEU A 478 23.82 4.83 17.35
C LEU A 478 24.13 3.98 16.11
N SER A 479 24.99 4.49 15.23
CA SER A 479 25.44 3.82 14.00
C SER A 479 26.72 3.06 14.25
#